data_AF-A0A345H6T0-F1
#
_entry.id   AF-A0A345H6T0-F1
#
_cell.length_a   1.000
_cell.length_b   1.000
_cell.length_c   1.000
_cell.angle_alpha   90.00
_cell.angle_beta   90.00
_cell.angle_gamma   90.00
#
_symmetry.space_group_name_H-M   'P 1'
#
loop_
_entity.id
_entity.type
_entity.pdbx_description
1 polymer ?
#
loop_
_entity_poly.entity_id
_entity_poly.type
_entity_poly.pdbx_seq_one_letter_code
_entity_poly.pdbx_strand_id
1 'polypeptide(L)'
;MYRIKIVFILFSISIVFSCSRQEKNDIYILFQDGQSIDCVKPKTNKKADTSTINYHGKMHKLDNKTFFFCQERFIKVNKQSTRITVKDMKKMNFVAHSYLYQEHEKRDMFSKKDTFGTIYIIEQLSAENYMQHQVYWSDNLY
;
A
#
# COMPACT_ATOMS: atom_id res chain seq x y z
N MET A 1 -10.18 50.82 38.58
CA MET A 1 -11.17 50.63 37.48
C MET A 1 -10.56 51.23 36.22
N TYR A 2 -10.22 50.57 35.12
CA TYR A 2 -10.47 49.23 34.61
C TYR A 2 -9.13 48.66 34.11
N ARG A 3 -8.62 47.65 34.83
CA ARG A 3 -7.75 46.63 34.22
C ARG A 3 -8.67 45.82 33.32
N ILE A 4 -8.43 45.76 32.02
CA ILE A 4 -8.95 44.81 31.00
C ILE A 4 -8.87 45.57 29.66
N LYS A 5 -7.71 45.55 28.99
CA LYS A 5 -7.59 45.81 27.54
C LYS A 5 -6.38 45.13 26.90
N ILE A 6 -5.81 44.10 27.53
CA ILE A 6 -4.71 43.32 26.95
C ILE A 6 -5.02 41.83 27.15
N VAL A 7 -6.13 41.36 26.62
CA VAL A 7 -6.44 39.91 26.60
C VAL A 7 -6.85 39.44 25.21
N PHE A 8 -7.17 40.34 24.26
CA PHE A 8 -7.70 39.96 22.96
C PHE A 8 -6.67 39.79 21.82
N ILE A 9 -5.37 40.01 22.06
CA ILE A 9 -4.32 39.90 21.02
C ILE A 9 -3.58 38.55 21.06
N LEU A 10 -3.82 37.71 22.08
CA LEU A 10 -3.16 36.41 22.21
C LEU A 10 -3.95 35.22 21.64
N PHE A 11 -5.11 35.46 21.01
CA PHE A 11 -5.92 34.37 20.45
C PHE A 11 -5.72 34.15 18.94
N SER A 12 -4.82 34.90 18.30
CA SER A 12 -4.70 34.91 16.83
C SER A 12 -3.56 34.05 16.25
N ILE A 13 -2.76 33.37 17.07
CA ILE A 13 -1.51 32.71 16.61
C ILE A 13 -1.54 31.18 16.72
N SER A 14 -2.56 30.59 17.34
CA SER A 14 -2.57 29.13 17.59
C SER A 14 -3.29 28.29 16.54
N ILE A 15 -3.58 28.83 15.34
CA ILE A 15 -3.90 27.99 14.18
C ILE A 15 -2.56 27.52 13.58
N VAL A 16 -1.82 26.76 14.38
CA VAL A 16 -0.83 25.85 13.84
C VAL A 16 -1.68 24.85 13.06
N PHE A 17 -1.66 25.00 11.74
CA PHE A 17 -2.07 23.99 10.79
C PHE A 17 -1.31 22.71 11.16
N SER A 18 -1.90 21.93 12.07
CA SER A 18 -1.67 20.51 12.15
C SER A 18 -2.30 19.95 10.90
N CYS A 19 -1.61 20.16 9.78
CA CYS A 19 -1.79 19.37 8.59
C CYS A 19 -1.34 17.98 9.04
N SER A 20 -2.27 17.23 9.64
CA SER A 20 -2.15 15.81 9.88
C SER A 20 -1.98 15.21 8.50
N ARG A 21 -0.72 15.16 8.04
CA ARG A 21 -0.29 14.44 6.87
C ARG A 21 -0.80 13.03 7.13
N GLN A 22 -1.94 12.72 6.50
CA GLN A 22 -2.62 11.45 6.61
C GLN A 22 -1.53 10.39 6.54
N GLU A 23 -1.31 9.71 7.68
CA GLU A 23 -0.20 8.78 7.86
C GLU A 23 -0.36 7.73 6.77
N LYS A 24 0.41 7.92 5.69
CA LYS A 24 0.33 7.10 4.49
C LYS A 24 1.11 5.86 4.87
N ASN A 25 0.44 4.95 5.60
CA ASN A 25 1.04 3.72 6.10
C ASN A 25 1.72 2.99 4.96
N ASP A 26 3.02 2.76 5.12
CA ASP A 26 3.79 1.95 4.19
C ASP A 26 3.25 0.51 4.22
N ILE A 27 2.98 -0.02 3.03
CA ILE A 27 2.43 -1.35 2.84
C ILE A 27 3.57 -2.29 2.48
N TYR A 28 3.71 -3.39 3.22
CA TYR A 28 4.73 -4.41 2.95
C TYR A 28 4.06 -5.72 2.54
N ILE A 29 4.48 -6.27 1.42
CA ILE A 29 3.99 -7.55 0.90
C ILE A 29 5.19 -8.47 0.72
N LEU A 30 5.14 -9.65 1.34
CA LEU A 30 6.15 -10.68 1.12
C LEU A 30 5.88 -11.34 -0.22
N PHE A 31 6.90 -11.45 -1.07
CA PHE A 31 6.81 -12.09 -2.37
C PHE A 31 7.60 -13.40 -2.40
N GLN A 32 6.93 -14.46 -2.83
CA GLN A 32 7.53 -15.76 -3.13
C GLN A 32 7.01 -16.24 -4.49
N ASP A 33 7.90 -16.41 -5.45
CA ASP A 33 7.53 -16.77 -6.82
C ASP A 33 6.84 -18.14 -6.86
N GLY A 34 5.69 -18.22 -7.54
CA GLY A 34 4.85 -19.41 -7.62
C GLY A 34 4.00 -19.70 -6.38
N GLN A 35 4.14 -18.93 -5.29
CA GLN A 35 3.36 -19.13 -4.07
C GLN A 35 1.86 -18.96 -4.34
N SER A 36 1.08 -19.94 -3.91
CA SER A 36 -0.39 -19.85 -3.91
C SER A 36 -0.85 -18.93 -2.79
N ILE A 37 -1.74 -17.99 -3.12
CA ILE A 37 -2.25 -16.99 -2.19
C ILE A 37 -3.76 -16.82 -2.30
N ASP A 38 -4.38 -16.38 -1.22
CA ASP A 38 -5.79 -16.05 -1.19
C ASP A 38 -6.04 -14.67 -1.81
N CYS A 39 -6.96 -14.66 -2.75
CA CYS A 39 -7.27 -13.53 -3.61
C CYS A 39 -8.74 -13.18 -3.52
N VAL A 40 -9.04 -11.93 -3.85
CA VAL A 40 -10.39 -11.40 -3.91
C VAL A 40 -10.57 -10.75 -5.28
N LYS A 41 -11.74 -10.95 -5.89
CA LYS A 41 -12.13 -10.24 -7.12
C LYS A 41 -13.62 -9.86 -7.08
N PRO A 42 -14.07 -8.90 -7.90
CA PRO A 42 -15.49 -8.61 -8.04
C PRO A 42 -16.28 -9.86 -8.42
N LYS A 43 -17.44 -10.05 -7.83
CA LYS A 43 -18.37 -11.12 -8.20
C LYS A 43 -18.96 -10.86 -9.58
N THR A 44 -19.21 -9.59 -9.91
CA THR A 44 -19.70 -9.16 -11.22
C THR A 44 -18.94 -7.93 -11.70
N ASN A 45 -18.95 -7.67 -13.00
CA ASN A 45 -18.34 -6.47 -13.59
C ASN A 45 -19.24 -5.23 -13.49
N LYS A 46 -20.36 -5.31 -12.75
CA LYS A 46 -21.31 -4.20 -12.63
C LYS A 46 -20.81 -3.25 -11.55
N LYS A 47 -20.63 -1.97 -11.89
CA LYS A 47 -20.16 -0.92 -10.96
C LYS A 47 -20.99 -0.79 -9.68
N ALA A 48 -22.27 -1.17 -9.70
CA ALA A 48 -23.15 -1.09 -8.54
C ALA A 48 -23.03 -2.29 -7.58
N ASP A 49 -22.35 -3.36 -7.99
CA ASP A 49 -22.20 -4.58 -7.20
C ASP A 49 -20.79 -4.64 -6.59
N THR A 50 -20.70 -4.32 -5.31
CA THR A 50 -19.46 -4.36 -4.53
C THR A 50 -19.19 -5.74 -3.91
N SER A 51 -20.01 -6.75 -4.23
CA SER A 51 -19.78 -8.09 -3.70
C SER A 51 -18.56 -8.74 -4.32
N THR A 52 -17.83 -9.50 -3.51
CA THR A 52 -16.58 -10.13 -3.92
C THR A 52 -16.66 -11.65 -3.82
N ILE A 53 -15.77 -12.32 -4.55
CA ILE A 53 -15.54 -13.76 -4.41
C ILE A 53 -14.08 -14.03 -4.10
N ASN A 54 -13.86 -15.00 -3.21
CA ASN A 54 -12.54 -15.50 -2.89
C ASN A 54 -12.10 -16.53 -3.93
N TYR A 55 -10.82 -16.53 -4.27
CA TYR A 55 -10.21 -17.56 -5.10
C TYR A 55 -8.72 -17.71 -4.76
N HIS A 56 -8.12 -18.82 -5.17
CA HIS A 56 -6.68 -19.01 -5.05
C HIS A 56 -5.98 -18.54 -6.31
N GLY A 57 -5.06 -17.60 -6.15
CA GLY A 57 -4.17 -17.13 -7.21
C GLY A 57 -2.73 -17.49 -6.90
N LYS A 58 -1.82 -17.00 -7.73
CA LYS A 58 -0.38 -17.16 -7.52
C LYS A 58 0.33 -15.82 -7.59
N MET A 59 1.37 -15.71 -6.79
CA MET A 59 2.40 -14.70 -6.98
C MET A 59 3.30 -15.14 -8.14
N HIS A 60 3.58 -14.23 -9.06
CA HIS A 60 4.62 -14.47 -10.05
C HIS A 60 5.30 -13.18 -10.48
N LYS A 61 6.53 -13.32 -10.98
CA LYS A 61 7.28 -12.21 -11.56
C LYS A 61 7.35 -12.37 -13.08
N LEU A 62 6.95 -11.33 -13.82
CA LEU A 62 7.07 -11.34 -15.29
C LEU A 62 8.48 -10.96 -15.73
N ASP A 63 9.04 -9.93 -15.11
CA ASP A 63 10.37 -9.41 -15.41
C ASP A 63 10.99 -8.76 -14.15
N ASN A 64 12.14 -8.11 -14.29
CA ASN A 64 12.80 -7.47 -13.16
C ASN A 64 12.07 -6.22 -12.60
N LYS A 65 10.93 -5.81 -13.15
CA LYS A 65 10.14 -4.64 -12.75
C LYS A 65 8.70 -4.96 -12.38
N THR A 66 8.16 -6.08 -12.86
CA THR A 66 6.74 -6.35 -12.85
C THR A 66 6.44 -7.60 -12.04
N PHE A 67 5.67 -7.41 -10.98
CA PHE A 67 5.16 -8.46 -10.11
C PHE A 67 3.66 -8.59 -10.29
N PHE A 68 3.18 -9.82 -10.21
CA PHE A 68 1.76 -10.13 -10.27
C PHE A 68 1.34 -10.88 -9.00
N PHE A 69 0.20 -10.48 -8.47
CA PHE A 69 -0.47 -11.12 -7.35
C PHE A 69 -1.93 -11.25 -7.76
N CYS A 70 -2.50 -12.45 -7.83
CA CYS A 70 -3.95 -12.56 -8.08
C CYS A 70 -4.44 -11.80 -9.34
N GLN A 71 -3.69 -11.88 -10.45
CA GLN A 71 -3.95 -11.14 -11.69
C GLN A 71 -3.73 -9.61 -11.60
N GLU A 72 -3.49 -9.08 -10.42
CA GLU A 72 -3.17 -7.68 -10.19
C GLU A 72 -1.69 -7.41 -10.44
N ARG A 73 -1.40 -6.25 -11.05
CA ARG A 73 -0.06 -5.90 -11.52
C ARG A 73 0.57 -4.80 -10.67
N PHE A 74 1.79 -5.07 -10.19
CA PHE A 74 2.59 -4.15 -9.39
C PHE A 74 3.90 -3.86 -10.10
N ILE A 75 4.19 -2.58 -10.32
CA ILE A 75 5.32 -2.15 -11.15
C ILE A 75 6.29 -1.34 -10.31
N LYS A 76 7.58 -1.67 -10.39
CA LYS A 76 8.65 -0.92 -9.71
C LYS A 76 8.64 0.55 -10.12
N VAL A 77 8.69 1.43 -9.12
CA VAL A 77 8.81 2.89 -9.31
C VAL A 77 10.21 3.22 -9.81
N ASN A 78 11.24 2.60 -9.22
CA ASN A 78 12.65 2.85 -9.53
C ASN A 78 13.36 1.56 -9.98
N LYS A 79 14.45 1.71 -10.73
CA LYS A 79 15.33 0.57 -11.09
C LYS A 79 16.10 0.03 -9.88
N GLN A 80 16.24 0.82 -8.83
CA GLN A 80 17.08 0.49 -7.68
C GLN A 80 16.23 -0.12 -6.57
N SER A 81 16.64 -1.31 -6.14
CA SER A 81 16.06 -2.03 -5.02
C SER A 81 17.00 -1.95 -3.83
N THR A 82 16.43 -1.93 -2.63
CA THR A 82 17.22 -1.85 -1.39
C THR A 82 17.41 -3.25 -0.83
N ARG A 83 18.66 -3.67 -0.59
CA ARG A 83 18.92 -4.92 0.11
C ARG A 83 18.62 -4.72 1.59
N ILE A 84 17.85 -5.64 2.17
CA ILE A 84 17.49 -5.65 3.60
C ILE A 84 17.77 -7.02 4.19
N THR A 85 17.86 -7.09 5.51
CA THR A 85 18.10 -8.33 6.25
C THR A 85 16.84 -8.84 6.93
N VAL A 86 16.88 -10.08 7.42
CA VAL A 86 15.84 -10.62 8.28
C VAL A 86 15.57 -9.76 9.53
N LYS A 87 16.58 -9.03 10.04
CA LYS A 87 16.41 -8.13 11.19
C LYS A 87 15.54 -6.91 10.84
N ASP A 88 15.63 -6.43 9.60
CA ASP A 88 14.83 -5.31 9.11
C ASP A 88 13.38 -5.75 8.89
N MET A 89 13.18 -6.95 8.33
CA MET A 89 11.83 -7.52 8.13
C MET A 89 11.04 -7.69 9.42
N LYS A 90 11.69 -8.04 10.54
CA LYS A 90 11.02 -8.20 11.84
C LYS A 90 10.35 -6.91 12.35
N LYS A 91 10.70 -5.75 11.79
CA LYS A 91 10.12 -4.44 12.12
C LYS A 91 8.96 -4.06 11.20
N MET A 92 8.68 -4.85 10.16
CA MET A 92 7.69 -4.57 9.13
C MET A 92 6.38 -5.29 9.42
N ASN A 93 5.26 -4.61 9.16
CA ASN A 93 3.93 -5.20 9.23
C ASN A 93 3.51 -5.65 7.83
N PHE A 94 3.54 -6.96 7.60
CA PHE A 94 3.15 -7.54 6.31
C PHE A 94 1.64 -7.65 6.19
N VAL A 95 1.12 -7.33 5.01
CA VAL A 95 -0.30 -7.47 4.69
C VAL A 95 -0.49 -8.54 3.61
N ALA A 96 -1.65 -9.20 3.67
CA ALA A 96 -2.09 -10.10 2.60
C ALA A 96 -2.58 -9.31 1.38
N HIS A 97 -2.59 -9.92 0.19
CA HIS A 97 -3.15 -9.29 -1.00
C HIS A 97 -4.62 -8.89 -0.83
N SER A 98 -5.43 -9.73 -0.17
CA SER A 98 -6.85 -9.46 0.10
C SER A 98 -7.10 -8.14 0.85
N TYR A 99 -6.17 -7.74 1.72
CA TYR A 99 -6.23 -6.45 2.43
C TYR A 99 -6.16 -5.26 1.45
N LEU A 100 -5.32 -5.34 0.42
CA LEU A 100 -5.16 -4.26 -0.56
C LEU A 100 -6.47 -3.99 -1.29
N TYR A 101 -7.13 -5.06 -1.71
CA TYR A 101 -8.42 -4.99 -2.39
C TYR A 101 -9.50 -4.38 -1.49
N GLN A 102 -9.64 -4.90 -0.26
CA GLN A 102 -10.65 -4.42 0.68
C GLN A 102 -10.45 -2.94 1.05
N GLU A 103 -9.20 -2.49 1.23
CA GLU A 103 -8.91 -1.10 1.51
C GLU A 103 -9.14 -0.18 0.31
N HIS A 104 -8.92 -0.66 -0.92
CA HIS A 104 -9.24 0.08 -2.13
C HIS A 104 -10.74 0.34 -2.26
N GLU A 105 -11.56 -0.71 -2.10
CA GLU A 105 -13.03 -0.61 -2.17
C GLU A 105 -13.61 0.37 -1.12
N LYS A 106 -13.04 0.40 0.09
CA LYS A 106 -13.51 1.30 1.16
C LYS A 106 -13.23 2.78 0.87
N ARG A 107 -12.19 3.09 0.11
CA ARG A 107 -11.65 4.45 0.01
C ARG A 107 -12.27 5.29 -1.11
N ASP A 108 -13.20 4.74 -1.90
CA ASP A 108 -13.81 5.41 -3.07
C ASP A 108 -12.76 6.14 -3.94
N MET A 109 -11.61 5.48 -4.14
CA MET A 109 -10.48 6.04 -4.88
C MET A 109 -10.63 5.73 -6.36
N PHE A 110 -10.47 6.75 -7.20
CA PHE A 110 -10.58 6.62 -8.66
C PHE A 110 -9.49 5.71 -9.29
N SER A 111 -8.36 5.49 -8.60
CA SER A 111 -7.27 4.64 -9.06
C SER A 111 -6.65 3.83 -7.93
N LYS A 112 -6.26 2.58 -8.24
CA LYS A 112 -5.48 1.72 -7.34
C LYS A 112 -4.14 2.36 -6.95
N LYS A 113 -3.56 3.14 -7.85
CA LYS A 113 -2.28 3.84 -7.63
C LYS A 113 -2.35 4.84 -6.47
N ASP A 114 -3.48 5.51 -6.30
CA ASP A 114 -3.64 6.59 -5.32
C ASP A 114 -4.15 6.11 -3.96
N THR A 115 -4.54 4.83 -3.88
CA THR A 115 -5.15 4.24 -2.68
C THR A 115 -4.20 4.16 -1.50
N PHE A 116 -2.94 3.84 -1.78
CA PHE A 116 -1.91 3.64 -0.77
C PHE A 116 -0.83 4.72 -0.84
N GLY A 117 -0.09 4.87 0.25
CA GLY A 117 1.05 5.78 0.31
C GLY A 117 2.21 5.28 -0.50
N THR A 118 2.85 4.24 0.04
CA THR A 118 3.93 3.52 -0.62
C THR A 118 3.68 2.03 -0.45
N ILE A 119 3.87 1.27 -1.52
CA ILE A 119 3.84 -0.20 -1.47
C ILE A 119 5.26 -0.71 -1.69
N TYR A 120 5.69 -1.60 -0.80
CA TYR A 120 6.94 -2.31 -0.88
C TYR A 120 6.70 -3.80 -1.05
N ILE A 121 7.28 -4.37 -2.10
CA ILE A 121 7.38 -5.81 -2.27
C ILE A 121 8.72 -6.28 -1.73
N ILE A 122 8.70 -7.26 -0.85
CA ILE A 122 9.88 -7.87 -0.24
C ILE A 122 10.13 -9.22 -0.91
N GLU A 123 11.12 -9.30 -1.78
CA GLU A 123 11.53 -10.52 -2.49
C GLU A 123 12.65 -11.23 -1.73
N GLN A 124 12.47 -12.52 -1.44
CA GLN A 124 13.50 -13.30 -0.78
C GLN A 124 14.67 -13.62 -1.73
N LEU A 125 15.91 -13.37 -1.28
CA LEU A 125 17.13 -13.74 -2.01
C LEU A 125 17.81 -14.97 -1.38
N SER A 126 17.79 -15.04 -0.05
CA SER A 126 18.28 -16.18 0.73
C SER A 126 17.57 -16.23 2.09
N ALA A 127 17.97 -17.14 2.99
CA ALA A 127 17.38 -17.24 4.32
C ALA A 127 17.51 -15.95 5.16
N GLU A 128 18.57 -15.16 4.92
CA GLU A 128 18.86 -13.97 5.74
C GLU A 128 18.75 -12.65 4.97
N ASN A 129 18.68 -12.70 3.64
CA ASN A 129 18.74 -11.53 2.77
C ASN A 129 17.51 -11.42 1.88
N TYR A 130 17.02 -10.19 1.75
CA TYR A 130 15.85 -9.86 0.98
C TYR A 130 16.11 -8.61 0.15
N MET A 131 15.26 -8.41 -0.85
CA MET A 131 15.26 -7.26 -1.72
C MET A 131 13.94 -6.51 -1.57
N GLN A 132 14.02 -5.25 -1.15
CA GLN A 132 12.87 -4.35 -1.04
C GLN A 132 12.70 -3.57 -2.35
N HIS A 133 11.51 -3.67 -2.93
CA HIS A 133 11.13 -3.02 -4.17
C HIS A 133 9.99 -2.05 -3.91
N GLN A 134 10.22 -0.76 -4.14
CA GLN A 134 9.12 0.21 -4.15
C GLN A 134 8.31 0.03 -5.43
N VAL A 135 7.00 -0.15 -5.30
CA VAL A 135 6.09 -0.39 -6.43
C VAL A 135 4.85 0.49 -6.36
N TYR A 136 4.16 0.61 -7.49
CA TYR A 136 2.78 1.09 -7.55
C TYR A 136 1.85 0.00 -8.08
N TRP A 137 0.59 0.05 -7.66
CA TRP A 137 -0.47 -0.83 -8.15
C TRP A 137 -1.05 -0.28 -9.45
N SER A 138 -0.99 -1.05 -10.53
CA SER A 138 -1.43 -0.65 -11.88
C SER A 138 -2.86 -1.11 -12.16
N ASP A 139 -3.69 -0.19 -12.67
CA ASP A 139 -5.07 -0.48 -13.09
C ASP A 139 -5.15 -1.29 -14.40
N ASN A 140 -4.05 -1.38 -15.16
CA ASN A 140 -4.04 -2.01 -16.48
C ASN A 140 -3.83 -3.52 -16.37
N LEU A 141 -4.92 -4.27 -16.54
CA LEU A 141 -4.90 -5.63 -17.07
C LEU A 141 -4.70 -5.52 -18.58
N TYR A 142 -3.51 -5.88 -19.07
CA TYR A 142 -3.34 -6.22 -20.49
C TYR A 142 -3.59 -7.71 -20.66
#